data_AF-A0A401TZ53-F1
#
_entry.id   AF-A0A401TZ53-F1
#
_cell.length_a   1.000
_cell.length_b   1.000
_cell.length_c   1.000
_cell.angle_alpha   90.00
_cell.angle_beta   90.00
_cell.angle_gamma   90.00
#
_symmetry.space_group_name_H-M   'P 1'
#
loop_
_entity.id
_entity.type
_entity.pdbx_description
1 polymer ?
#
loop_
_entity_poly.entity_id
_entity_poly.type
_entity_poly.pdbx_seq_one_letter_code
_entity_poly.pdbx_strand_id
1 'polypeptide(L)' 'VPEAILCCQQAGITVRMVTGDNIHTARAIACKCGIIQPGDDFLCLEGKEFNARIRNEYGEVSRPGRCVGVGRW' A
#
# COMPACT_ATOMS: atom_id res chain seq x y z
N VAL A 1 18.20 -3.01 2.89
CA VAL A 1 16.80 -2.50 2.81
C VAL A 1 15.85 -3.30 3.70
N PRO A 2 15.75 -4.65 3.60
CA PRO A 2 14.81 -5.42 4.43
C PRO A 2 15.02 -5.23 5.95
N GLU A 3 16.27 -5.15 6.40
CA GLU A 3 16.60 -4.93 7.83
C GLU A 3 16.08 -3.59 8.36
N ALA A 4 16.13 -2.53 7.54
CA ALA A 4 15.62 -1.22 7.91
C ALA A 4 14.09 -1.23 8.06
N ILE A 5 13.40 -1.98 7.18
CA ILE A 5 11.94 -2.17 7.25
C ILE A 5 11.58 -2.94 8.52
N LEU A 6 12.31 -4.01 8.83
CA LEU A 6 12.11 -4.79 10.05
C LEU A 6 12.33 -3.93 11.30
N CYS A 7 13.38 -3.11 11.33
CA CYS A 7 13.65 -2.19 12.43
C CYS A 7 12.48 -1.20 12.64
N CYS A 8 11.95 -0.62 11.56
CA CYS A 8 10.77 0.25 11.64
C CYS A 8 9.54 -0.49 12.21
N GLN A 9 9.28 -1.69 11.72
CA GLN A 9 8.16 -2.51 12.21
C GLN A 9 8.32 -2.86 13.69
N GLN A 10 9.52 -3.20 14.15
CA GLN A 10 9.83 -3.48 15.57
C GLN A 10 9.64 -2.24 16.46
N ALA A 11 9.85 -1.05 15.90
CA ALA A 11 9.55 0.22 16.58
C ALA A 11 8.05 0.59 16.57
N GLY A 12 7.17 -0.29 16.08
CA GLY A 12 5.72 -0.04 15.98
C GLY A 12 5.32 0.85 14.81
N ILE A 13 6.22 1.12 13.86
CA ILE A 13 5.95 1.94 12.68
C ILE A 13 5.39 1.07 11.56
N THR A 14 4.21 1.43 11.06
CA THR A 14 3.61 0.75 9.90
C THR A 14 4.22 1.27 8.59
N VAL A 15 5.00 0.42 7.92
CA VAL A 15 5.57 0.69 6.60
C VAL A 15 4.53 0.44 5.51
N ARG A 16 4.42 1.35 4.53
CA ARG A 16 3.47 1.27 3.41
C ARG A 16 4.20 1.56 2.09
N MET A 17 3.99 0.72 1.08
CA MET A 17 4.56 0.92 -0.26
C MET A 17 3.58 1.68 -1.16
N VAL A 18 4.04 2.77 -1.77
CA VAL A 18 3.34 3.51 -2.82
C VAL A 18 4.26 3.55 -4.03
N THR A 19 3.79 3.07 -5.17
CA THR A 19 4.57 3.05 -6.42
C THR A 19 3.65 3.21 -7.63
N GLY A 20 4.22 3.65 -8.76
CA GLY A 20 3.55 3.68 -10.06
C GLY A 20 3.79 2.43 -10.92
N ASP A 21 4.37 1.38 -10.33
CA ASP A 21 4.62 0.10 -11.00
C ASP A 21 3.34 -0.77 -11.08
N ASN A 22 3.39 -1.83 -11.86
CA ASN A 22 2.38 -2.87 -11.91
C ASN A 22 2.20 -3.52 -10.53
N ILE A 23 0.95 -3.85 -10.18
CA ILE A 23 0.59 -4.42 -8.87
C ILE A 23 1.31 -5.74 -8.57
N HIS A 24 1.57 -6.59 -9.57
CA HIS A 24 2.28 -7.85 -9.38
C HIS A 24 3.75 -7.62 -9.05
N THR A 25 4.40 -6.67 -9.75
CA THR A 25 5.78 -6.26 -9.48
C THR A 25 5.89 -5.65 -8.09
N ALA A 26 5.00 -4.70 -7.77
CA ALA A 26 4.95 -4.03 -6.48
C ALA A 26 4.76 -5.05 -5.34
N ARG A 27 3.85 -6.01 -5.49
CA ARG A 27 3.63 -7.08 -4.51
C ARG A 27 4.87 -7.94 -4.34
N ALA A 28 5.50 -8.38 -5.43
CA ALA A 28 6.71 -9.20 -5.36
C ALA A 28 7.85 -8.47 -4.63
N ILE A 29 8.05 -7.17 -4.90
CA ILE A 29 9.04 -6.34 -4.20
C ILE A 29 8.66 -6.17 -2.74
N ALA A 30 7.39 -5.85 -2.43
CA ALA A 30 6.91 -5.68 -1.07
C ALA A 30 7.11 -6.94 -0.22
N CYS A 31 6.85 -8.13 -0.77
CA CYS A 31 7.13 -9.40 -0.12
C CYS A 31 8.64 -9.62 0.09
N LYS A 32 9.46 -9.40 -0.95
CA LYS A 32 10.93 -9.53 -0.85
C LYS A 32 11.54 -8.58 0.19
N CYS A 33 10.96 -7.40 0.35
CA CYS A 33 11.42 -6.40 1.32
C CYS A 33 10.84 -6.59 2.73
N GLY A 34 9.93 -7.54 2.95
CA GLY A 34 9.30 -7.77 4.25
C GLY A 34 8.22 -6.75 4.64
N ILE A 35 7.71 -5.98 3.67
CA ILE A 35 6.59 -5.04 3.90
C ILE A 35 5.28 -5.81 4.05
N ILE A 36 5.10 -6.86 3.24
CA ILE A 36 3.96 -7.79 3.29
C ILE A 36 4.52 -9.14 3.74
N GLN A 37 4.03 -9.70 4.86
CA GLN A 37 4.41 -11.04 5.28
C GLN A 37 3.38 -12.08 4.77
N PRO A 38 3.80 -13.34 4.57
CA PRO A 38 2.88 -14.41 4.21
C PRO A 38 1.82 -14.60 5.31
N GLY A 39 0.55 -14.53 4.95
CA GLY A 39 -0.57 -14.71 5.88
C GLY A 39 -1.13 -13.42 6.47
N ASP A 40 -0.53 -12.26 6.18
CA ASP A 40 -1.13 -10.98 6.55
C ASP A 40 -2.28 -10.60 5.58
N ASP A 41 -3.36 -10.07 6.15
CA ASP A 41 -4.51 -9.52 5.43
C ASP A 41 -4.20 -8.13 4.83
N PHE A 42 -3.14 -8.02 4.02
CA PHE A 42 -2.78 -6.77 3.36
C PHE A 42 -3.52 -6.55 2.05
N LEU A 43 -4.10 -5.36 1.93
CA LEU A 43 -4.80 -4.90 0.74
C LEU A 43 -3.82 -4.24 -0.24
N CYS A 44 -3.50 -4.91 -1.35
CA CYS A 44 -2.83 -4.28 -2.49
C CYS A 44 -3.87 -3.71 -3.46
N LEU A 45 -3.82 -2.40 -3.73
CA LEU A 45 -4.78 -1.73 -4.61
C LEU A 45 -4.09 -1.05 -5.78
N GLU A 46 -4.64 -1.22 -6.98
CA GLU A 46 -4.30 -0.34 -8.11
C GLU A 46 -4.91 1.06 -7.91
N GLY A 47 -4.29 2.07 -8.52
CA GLY A 47 -4.69 3.47 -8.40
C GLY A 47 -6.14 3.72 -8.80
N LYS A 48 -6.65 3.02 -9.83
CA LYS A 48 -8.05 3.11 -10.24
C LYS A 48 -9.01 2.66 -9.14
N GLU A 49 -8.67 1.58 -8.45
CA GLU A 49 -9.50 0.97 -7.42
C GLU A 49 -9.42 1.77 -6.11
N PHE A 50 -8.22 2.25 -5.79
CA PHE A 50 -8.02 3.19 -4.70
C PHE A 50 -8.83 4.47 -4.92
N ASN A 51 -8.72 5.11 -6.09
CA ASN A 51 -9.46 6.33 -6.42
C ASN A 51 -10.97 6.12 -6.35
N ALA A 52 -11.48 4.99 -6.85
CA ALA A 52 -12.89 4.65 -6.75
C ALA A 52 -13.37 4.47 -5.30
N ARG A 53 -12.51 3.95 -4.41
CA ARG A 53 -12.85 3.79 -2.98
C ARG A 53 -12.83 5.10 -2.20
N ILE A 54 -11.95 6.04 -2.56
CA ILE A 54 -11.79 7.28 -1.80
C ILE A 54 -12.67 8.43 -2.30
N ARG A 55 -13.29 8.32 -3.49
CA ARG A 55 -14.10 9.39 -4.07
C ARG A 55 -15.59 9.15 -3.87
N ASN A 56 -16.33 10.22 -3.53
CA ASN A 56 -17.80 10.22 -3.53
C ASN A 56 -18.37 10.39 -4.95
N GLU A 57 -19.69 10.40 -5.07
CA GLU A 57 -20.42 10.62 -6.33
C GLU A 57 -20.11 11.96 -7.01
N TYR A 58 -19.58 12.93 -6.27
CA TYR A 58 -19.14 14.24 -6.76
C TYR A 58 -17.65 14.30 -7.11
N GLY A 59 -16.92 13.18 -6.98
CA GLY A 59 -15.49 13.07 -7.26
C GLY A 59 -14.57 13.61 -6.15
N GLU A 60 -15.13 14.00 -5.01
CA GLU A 60 -14.40 14.52 -3.85
C GLU A 60 -13.89 13.40 -2.96
N VAL A 61 -12.76 13.62 -2.28
CA VAL A 61 -12.16 12.62 -1.40
C VAL A 61 -12.96 12.49 -0.10
N SER A 62 -13.80 11.45 -0.01
CA SER A 62 -14.59 11.11 1.18
C SER A 62 -13.73 10.33 2.17
N ARG A 63 -13.12 11.06 3.10
CA ARG A 63 -12.27 10.57 4.22
C ARG A 63 -11.11 9.65 3.81
N PRO A 64 -9.84 10.03 4.08
CA PRO A 64 -8.74 9.08 4.00
C PRO A 64 -8.85 8.06 5.15
N GLY A 65 -9.64 7.01 4.95
CA GLY A 65 -9.47 5.77 5.72
C GLY A 65 -8.07 5.20 5.49
N ARG A 66 -7.67 4.18 6.27
CA ARG A 66 -6.37 3.48 6.18
C ARG A 66 -6.16 2.75 4.83
N CYS A 67 -6.27 3.44 3.71
CA CYS A 67 -6.12 2.92 2.37
C CYS A 67 -4.77 3.37 1.82
N VAL A 68 -4.03 2.44 1.21
CA VAL A 68 -2.79 2.72 0.50
C VAL A 68 -3.05 2.40 -0.96
N GLY A 69 -2.98 3.41 -1.83
CA GLY A 69 -3.14 3.24 -3.27
C GLY A 69 -1.79 3.04 -3.97
N VAL A 70 -1.73 2.11 -4.92
CA VAL A 70 -0.59 1.93 -5.83
C VAL A 70 -0.96 2.52 -7.19
N GLY A 71 -0.56 3.77 -7.45
CA GLY A 71 -0.78 4.44 -8.74
C GLY A 71 -0.37 5.91 -8.73
N ARG A 72 -0.31 6.54 -9.91
CA ARG A 72 -0.18 8.01 -10.02
C ARG A 72 -1.43 8.66 -9.44
N TRP A 73 -1.22 9.55 -8.47
CA TRP A 73 -2.22 10.42 -7.89
C TRP A 73 -2.67 11.48 -8.88
#